data_AF-A0A3D2K1V1-F1
#
_entry.id   AF-A0A3D2K1V1-F1
#
_cell.length_a   1.000
_cell.length_b   1.000
_cell.length_c   1.000
_cell.angle_alpha   90.00
_cell.angle_beta   90.00
_cell.angle_gamma   90.00
#
_symmetry.space_group_name_H-M   'P 1'
#
loop_
_entity.id
_entity.type
_entity.pdbx_description
1 polymer ?
#
loop_
_entity_poly.entity_id
_entity_poly.type
_entity_poly.pdbx_seq_one_letter_code
_entity_poly.pdbx_strand_id
1 'polypeptide(L)'
;LSKLAPLPADELIHKMPKRMPLHRTDLALELGFLIANGFMAVEAGHMNKIEALAKELSRYGRALGAGERVNRHAASLLESARKNNIAALKKELTATQRDVETDLIHLRDVDLAHLISLGGWIRALEVGSHAVQKKYSGDRARILYREDIADYYEGMIGSLDPRISMRKDIDTIRKIVAGLRHIMTLGEDGKPSKEGVEKIAESASEMAKQAMIRIN
;
A
#
# COMPACT_ATOMS: atom_id res chain seq x y z
N LEU A 1 -4.41 10.26 2.86
CA LEU A 1 -3.11 10.75 2.34
C LEU A 1 -3.12 12.22 1.92
N SER A 2 -4.17 12.75 1.26
CA SER A 2 -4.21 14.16 0.82
C SER A 2 -3.94 15.19 1.95
N LYS A 3 -4.45 14.97 3.17
CA LYS A 3 -4.17 15.79 4.36
C LYS A 3 -2.70 15.80 4.80
N LEU A 4 -1.89 14.85 4.32
CA LEU A 4 -0.45 14.74 4.59
C LEU A 4 0.41 15.35 3.48
N ALA A 5 -0.19 15.89 2.41
CA ALA A 5 0.55 16.54 1.34
C ALA A 5 1.47 17.68 1.86
N PRO A 6 2.60 17.96 1.19
CA PRO A 6 3.16 17.20 0.07
C PRO A 6 3.66 15.81 0.50
N LEU A 7 3.55 14.81 -0.39
CA LEU A 7 3.96 13.42 -0.13
C LEU A 7 5.32 13.15 -0.80
N PRO A 8 6.40 12.93 -0.03
CA PRO A 8 7.75 12.71 -0.56
C PRO A 8 7.97 11.26 -1.03
N ALA A 9 7.05 10.72 -1.85
CA ALA A 9 7.09 9.33 -2.30
C ALA A 9 8.38 9.01 -3.11
N ASP A 10 8.92 10.00 -3.80
CA ASP A 10 10.11 9.91 -4.65
C ASP A 10 11.42 9.78 -3.86
N GLU A 11 11.39 10.00 -2.55
CA GLU A 11 12.53 9.76 -1.65
C GLU A 11 12.54 8.33 -1.12
N LEU A 12 11.44 7.60 -1.29
CA LEU A 12 11.21 6.26 -0.77
C LEU A 12 10.89 5.31 -1.93
N ILE A 13 11.83 5.18 -2.86
CA ILE A 13 11.66 4.39 -4.09
C ILE A 13 11.99 2.92 -3.80
N HIS A 14 10.97 2.07 -3.84
CA HIS A 14 11.14 0.63 -3.92
C HIS A 14 11.32 0.22 -5.39
N LYS A 15 12.51 -0.25 -5.75
CA LYS A 15 12.78 -0.67 -7.14
C LYS A 15 11.99 -1.92 -7.45
N MET A 16 11.00 -1.78 -8.34
CA MET A 16 10.29 -2.95 -8.85
C MET A 16 11.26 -3.87 -9.59
N PRO A 17 11.26 -5.16 -9.25
CA PRO A 17 12.16 -6.14 -9.83
C PRO A 17 11.90 -6.37 -11.32
N LYS A 18 12.95 -6.61 -12.10
CA LYS A 18 12.84 -6.80 -13.56
C LYS A 18 12.00 -8.02 -13.96
N ARG A 19 12.03 -9.07 -13.12
CA ARG A 19 11.23 -10.29 -13.29
C ARG A 19 10.10 -10.27 -12.28
N MET A 20 8.90 -10.68 -12.68
CA MET A 20 7.79 -10.83 -11.75
C MET A 20 8.14 -11.85 -10.64
N PRO A 21 7.65 -11.63 -9.40
CA PRO A 21 7.71 -12.64 -8.37
C PRO A 21 7.07 -13.96 -8.82
N LEU A 22 7.59 -15.07 -8.31
CA LEU A 22 7.03 -16.41 -8.56
C LEU A 22 5.85 -16.69 -7.63
N HIS A 23 5.89 -16.18 -6.40
CA HIS A 23 4.83 -16.38 -5.42
C HIS A 23 3.72 -15.35 -5.59
N ARG A 24 2.46 -15.83 -5.62
CA ARG A 24 1.28 -14.96 -5.74
C ARG A 24 1.09 -14.03 -4.55
N THR A 25 1.57 -14.41 -3.37
CA THR A 25 1.66 -13.55 -2.17
C THR A 25 2.45 -12.28 -2.45
N ASP A 26 3.62 -12.40 -3.08
CA ASP A 26 4.50 -11.26 -3.37
C ASP A 26 3.86 -10.38 -4.46
N LEU A 27 3.25 -11.01 -5.48
CA LEU A 27 2.50 -10.30 -6.52
C LEU A 27 1.37 -9.46 -5.92
N ALA A 28 0.63 -10.00 -4.94
CA ALA A 28 -0.47 -9.30 -4.28
C ALA A 28 0.04 -8.10 -3.47
N LEU A 29 1.07 -8.28 -2.64
CA LEU A 29 1.69 -7.18 -1.88
C LEU A 29 2.22 -6.08 -2.81
N GLU A 30 3.00 -6.45 -3.83
CA GLU A 30 3.59 -5.51 -4.79
C GLU A 30 2.49 -4.78 -5.60
N LEU A 31 1.37 -5.44 -5.94
CA LEU A 31 0.24 -4.77 -6.58
C LEU A 31 -0.40 -3.70 -5.68
N GLY A 32 -0.54 -3.99 -4.37
CA GLY A 32 -0.95 -2.98 -3.38
C GLY A 32 -0.04 -1.76 -3.38
N PHE A 33 1.28 -1.98 -3.43
CA PHE A 33 2.27 -0.90 -3.54
C PHE A 33 2.12 -0.10 -4.83
N LEU A 34 1.90 -0.76 -5.98
CA LEU A 34 1.68 -0.09 -7.26
C LEU A 34 0.45 0.82 -7.21
N ILE A 35 -0.68 0.33 -6.70
CA ILE A 35 -1.91 1.13 -6.56
C ILE A 35 -1.66 2.34 -5.65
N ALA A 36 -1.01 2.15 -4.50
CA ALA A 36 -0.67 3.24 -3.59
C ALA A 36 0.26 4.28 -4.24
N ASN A 37 1.29 3.85 -4.97
CA ASN A 37 2.17 4.73 -5.74
C ASN A 37 1.39 5.49 -6.82
N GLY A 38 0.38 4.88 -7.42
CA GLY A 38 -0.54 5.55 -8.34
C GLY A 38 -1.28 6.70 -7.68
N PHE A 39 -1.87 6.47 -6.50
CA PHE A 39 -2.53 7.55 -5.76
C PHE A 39 -1.55 8.68 -5.43
N MET A 40 -0.34 8.35 -4.98
CA MET A 40 0.69 9.35 -4.67
C MET A 40 1.12 10.15 -5.89
N ALA A 41 1.31 9.50 -7.05
CA ALA A 41 1.66 10.17 -8.30
C ALA A 41 0.55 11.15 -8.74
N VAL A 42 -0.72 10.74 -8.61
CA VAL A 42 -1.87 11.59 -8.94
C VAL A 42 -1.97 12.78 -7.98
N GLU A 43 -1.80 12.56 -6.67
CA GLU A 43 -1.80 13.63 -5.66
C GLU A 43 -0.63 14.62 -5.86
N ALA A 44 0.52 14.14 -6.34
CA ALA A 44 1.68 14.97 -6.64
C ALA A 44 1.65 15.63 -8.03
N GLY A 45 0.64 15.36 -8.86
CA GLY A 45 0.58 15.87 -10.23
C GLY A 45 1.58 15.22 -11.20
N HIS A 46 2.17 14.07 -10.83
CA HIS A 46 3.20 13.37 -11.61
C HIS A 46 2.59 12.50 -12.73
N MET A 47 1.94 13.13 -13.70
CA MET A 47 1.21 12.45 -14.79
C MET A 47 2.13 11.61 -15.68
N ASN A 48 3.40 11.99 -15.80
CA ASN A 48 4.43 11.25 -16.52
C ASN A 48 4.70 9.85 -15.93
N LYS A 49 4.30 9.57 -14.69
CA LYS A 49 4.45 8.26 -14.05
C LYS A 49 3.28 7.30 -14.30
N ILE A 50 2.14 7.83 -14.77
CA ILE A 50 0.90 7.03 -14.93
C ILE A 50 1.03 5.99 -16.02
N GLU A 51 1.79 6.25 -17.09
CA GLU A 51 1.96 5.28 -18.17
C GLU A 51 2.71 4.02 -17.71
N ALA A 52 3.85 4.20 -17.04
CA ALA A 52 4.61 3.10 -16.47
C ALA A 52 3.77 2.31 -15.43
N LEU A 53 3.02 3.03 -14.59
CA LEU A 53 2.11 2.43 -13.64
C LEU A 53 1.04 1.56 -14.31
N ALA A 54 0.33 2.08 -15.32
CA ALA A 54 -0.74 1.36 -16.00
C ALA A 54 -0.24 0.07 -16.66
N LYS A 55 0.98 0.09 -17.20
CA LYS A 55 1.66 -1.09 -17.75
C LYS A 55 1.94 -2.14 -16.68
N GLU A 56 2.47 -1.73 -15.53
CA GLU A 56 2.75 -2.64 -14.42
C GLU A 56 1.45 -3.19 -13.82
N LEU A 57 0.43 -2.37 -13.58
CA LEU A 57 -0.90 -2.84 -13.14
C LEU A 57 -1.43 -3.93 -14.06
N SER A 58 -1.42 -3.71 -15.38
CA SER A 58 -1.84 -4.71 -16.38
C SER A 58 -1.02 -5.99 -16.33
N ARG A 59 0.27 -5.90 -15.99
CA ARG A 59 1.16 -7.05 -15.87
C ARG A 59 0.83 -7.88 -14.62
N TYR A 60 0.70 -7.23 -13.46
CA TYR A 60 0.38 -7.89 -12.19
C TYR A 60 -1.04 -8.43 -12.17
N GLY A 61 -2.02 -7.66 -12.67
CA GLY A 61 -3.41 -8.10 -12.78
C GLY A 61 -3.56 -9.40 -13.58
N ARG A 62 -2.86 -9.52 -14.72
CA ARG A 62 -2.82 -10.77 -15.49
C ARG A 62 -2.19 -11.93 -14.71
N ALA A 63 -1.08 -11.68 -14.03
CA ALA A 63 -0.39 -12.70 -13.23
C ALA A 63 -1.25 -13.23 -12.06
N LEU A 64 -2.16 -12.40 -11.55
CA LEU A 64 -3.08 -12.73 -10.48
C LEU A 64 -4.42 -13.32 -10.93
N GLY A 65 -4.70 -13.34 -12.25
CA GLY A 65 -5.97 -13.82 -12.80
C GLY A 65 -7.06 -12.75 -12.96
N ALA A 66 -6.76 -11.49 -12.65
CA ALA A 66 -7.67 -10.33 -12.77
C ALA A 66 -7.44 -9.49 -14.05
N GLY A 67 -6.84 -10.09 -15.08
CA GLY A 67 -6.27 -9.36 -16.21
C GLY A 67 -7.28 -8.54 -17.02
N GLU A 68 -8.49 -9.06 -17.25
CA GLU A 68 -9.49 -8.40 -18.10
C GLU A 68 -9.93 -7.04 -17.54
N ARG A 69 -10.36 -7.01 -16.27
CA ARG A 69 -10.82 -5.76 -15.63
C ARG A 69 -9.68 -4.79 -15.43
N VAL A 70 -8.51 -5.27 -15.00
CA VAL A 70 -7.33 -4.41 -14.82
C VAL A 70 -6.88 -3.76 -16.11
N ASN A 71 -6.90 -4.46 -17.24
CA ASN A 71 -6.53 -3.87 -18.53
C ASN A 71 -7.48 -2.73 -18.93
N ARG A 72 -8.79 -2.84 -18.64
CA ARG A 72 -9.76 -1.75 -18.88
C ARG A 72 -9.47 -0.53 -18.01
N HIS A 73 -9.15 -0.74 -16.73
CA HIS A 73 -8.75 0.35 -15.85
C HIS A 73 -7.43 0.98 -16.29
N ALA A 74 -6.42 0.19 -16.67
CA ALA A 74 -5.15 0.69 -17.17
C ALA A 74 -5.34 1.59 -18.40
N ALA A 75 -6.19 1.19 -19.35
CA ALA A 75 -6.56 2.04 -20.49
C ALA A 75 -7.24 3.35 -20.06
N SER A 76 -8.15 3.27 -19.09
CA SER A 76 -8.88 4.44 -18.55
C SER A 76 -7.96 5.40 -17.79
N LEU A 77 -6.95 4.87 -17.08
CA LEU A 77 -5.89 5.65 -16.42
C LEU A 77 -5.05 6.42 -17.45
N LEU A 78 -4.61 5.76 -18.52
CA LEU A 78 -3.84 6.41 -19.59
C LEU A 78 -4.63 7.55 -20.24
N GLU A 79 -5.91 7.31 -20.54
CA GLU A 79 -6.77 8.32 -21.15
C GLU A 79 -7.03 9.51 -20.21
N SER A 80 -7.26 9.23 -18.92
CA SER A 80 -7.44 10.27 -17.90
C SER A 80 -6.17 11.08 -17.68
N ALA A 81 -4.99 10.45 -17.74
CA ALA A 81 -3.70 11.13 -17.65
C ALA A 81 -3.45 12.07 -18.83
N ARG A 82 -3.74 11.64 -20.07
CA ARG A 82 -3.66 12.50 -21.26
C ARG A 82 -4.52 13.76 -21.14
N LYS A 83 -5.69 13.62 -20.51
CA LYS A 83 -6.63 14.73 -20.26
C LYS A 83 -6.33 15.53 -19.00
N ASN A 84 -5.26 15.20 -18.26
CA ASN A 84 -4.96 15.76 -16.93
C ASN A 84 -6.16 15.72 -15.96
N ASN A 85 -7.02 14.70 -16.07
CA ASN A 85 -8.23 14.60 -15.26
C ASN A 85 -7.93 13.88 -13.93
N ILE A 86 -7.48 14.67 -12.95
CA ILE A 86 -7.09 14.19 -11.61
C ILE A 86 -8.24 13.45 -10.91
N ALA A 87 -9.47 13.97 -11.00
CA ALA A 87 -10.63 13.35 -10.36
C ALA A 87 -10.93 11.97 -10.96
N ALA A 88 -10.88 11.85 -12.29
CA ALA A 88 -11.04 10.57 -12.97
C ALA A 88 -9.91 9.59 -12.62
N LEU A 89 -8.66 10.04 -12.57
CA LEU A 89 -7.53 9.19 -12.17
C LEU A 89 -7.71 8.58 -10.78
N LYS A 90 -8.10 9.39 -9.77
CA LYS A 90 -8.37 8.89 -8.42
C LYS A 90 -9.51 7.87 -8.43
N LYS A 91 -10.59 8.16 -9.15
CA LYS A 91 -11.73 7.25 -9.29
C LYS A 91 -11.32 5.91 -9.93
N GLU A 92 -10.52 5.96 -10.99
CA GLU A 92 -10.04 4.76 -11.69
C GLU A 92 -9.09 3.93 -10.83
N LEU A 93 -8.20 4.55 -10.05
CA LEU A 93 -7.35 3.81 -9.10
C LEU A 93 -8.17 3.11 -8.01
N THR A 94 -9.18 3.78 -7.46
CA THR A 94 -10.10 3.16 -6.49
C THR A 94 -10.89 2.02 -7.12
N ALA A 95 -11.36 2.18 -8.36
CA ALA A 95 -12.06 1.12 -9.08
C ALA A 95 -11.14 -0.07 -9.37
N THR A 96 -9.88 0.20 -9.78
CA THR A 96 -8.86 -0.84 -10.01
C THR A 96 -8.66 -1.71 -8.79
N GLN A 97 -8.47 -1.10 -7.61
CA GLN A 97 -8.29 -1.85 -6.37
C GLN A 97 -9.50 -2.74 -6.08
N ARG A 98 -10.70 -2.15 -6.11
CA ARG A 98 -11.95 -2.87 -5.81
C ARG A 98 -12.16 -4.05 -6.76
N ASP A 99 -11.99 -3.83 -8.06
CA ASP A 99 -12.25 -4.85 -9.07
C ASP A 99 -11.22 -5.98 -8.95
N VAL A 100 -9.93 -5.70 -8.73
CA VAL A 100 -8.94 -6.77 -8.50
C VAL A 100 -9.25 -7.59 -7.27
N GLU A 101 -9.57 -6.94 -6.15
CA GLU A 101 -9.91 -7.64 -4.90
C GLU A 101 -11.17 -8.50 -5.10
N THR A 102 -12.16 -7.99 -5.83
CA THR A 102 -13.38 -8.72 -6.19
C THR A 102 -13.09 -9.94 -7.06
N ASP A 103 -12.16 -9.83 -8.01
CA ASP A 103 -11.77 -10.94 -8.91
C ASP A 103 -11.14 -12.06 -8.12
N LEU A 104 -10.23 -11.71 -7.21
CA LEU A 104 -9.55 -12.67 -6.36
C LEU A 104 -10.52 -13.36 -5.42
N ILE A 105 -11.49 -12.65 -4.85
CA ILE A 105 -12.55 -13.28 -4.05
C ILE A 105 -13.35 -14.30 -4.89
N HIS A 106 -13.74 -13.95 -6.12
CA HIS A 106 -14.43 -14.90 -7.01
C HIS A 106 -13.57 -16.11 -7.40
N LEU A 107 -12.26 -15.92 -7.52
CA LEU A 107 -11.28 -16.99 -7.75
C LEU A 107 -10.98 -17.80 -6.48
N ARG A 108 -11.63 -17.49 -5.34
CA ARG A 108 -11.38 -18.07 -4.01
C ARG A 108 -9.98 -17.81 -3.47
N ASP A 109 -9.34 -16.74 -3.93
CA ASP A 109 -8.04 -16.24 -3.51
C ASP A 109 -8.20 -15.04 -2.53
N VAL A 110 -9.06 -15.20 -1.50
CA VAL A 110 -9.38 -14.12 -0.54
C VAL A 110 -8.14 -13.60 0.19
N ASP A 111 -7.20 -14.50 0.53
CA ASP A 111 -5.92 -14.14 1.13
C ASP A 111 -5.11 -13.18 0.26
N LEU A 112 -5.14 -13.34 -1.06
CA LEU A 112 -4.43 -12.43 -1.97
C LEU A 112 -5.11 -11.05 -2.05
N ALA A 113 -6.44 -10.99 -2.00
CA ALA A 113 -7.16 -9.72 -1.91
C ALA A 113 -6.76 -8.95 -0.64
N HIS A 114 -6.68 -9.65 0.49
CA HIS A 114 -6.23 -9.06 1.75
C HIS A 114 -4.78 -8.57 1.70
N LEU A 115 -3.88 -9.32 1.05
CA LEU A 115 -2.49 -8.91 0.86
C LEU A 115 -2.34 -7.67 -0.05
N ILE A 116 -3.21 -7.48 -1.05
CA ILE A 116 -3.24 -6.23 -1.84
C ILE A 116 -3.57 -5.05 -0.94
N SER A 117 -4.61 -5.17 -0.11
CA SER A 117 -4.99 -4.13 0.84
C SER A 117 -3.84 -3.83 1.83
N LEU A 118 -3.20 -4.87 2.37
CA LEU A 118 -2.06 -4.75 3.27
C LEU A 118 -0.88 -4.02 2.60
N GLY A 119 -0.50 -4.41 1.38
CA GLY A 119 0.58 -3.77 0.64
C GLY A 119 0.30 -2.29 0.39
N GLY A 120 -0.94 -1.95 0.01
CA GLY A 120 -1.37 -0.56 -0.16
C GLY A 120 -1.26 0.25 1.13
N TRP A 121 -1.67 -0.33 2.27
CA TRP A 121 -1.57 0.33 3.57
C TRP A 121 -0.13 0.52 4.04
N ILE A 122 0.72 -0.50 3.94
CA ILE A 122 2.15 -0.40 4.31
C ILE A 122 2.79 0.74 3.53
N ARG A 123 2.59 0.79 2.22
CA ARG A 123 3.16 1.84 1.37
C ARG A 123 2.62 3.23 1.72
N ALA A 124 1.31 3.34 1.96
CA ALA A 124 0.69 4.59 2.38
C ALA A 124 1.21 5.08 3.74
N LEU A 125 1.40 4.16 4.69
CA LEU A 125 1.92 4.47 6.01
C LEU A 125 3.38 4.94 5.92
N GLU A 126 4.23 4.25 5.16
CA GLU A 126 5.64 4.59 4.97
C GLU A 126 5.83 6.01 4.42
N VAL A 127 5.11 6.37 3.35
CA VAL A 127 5.19 7.72 2.77
C VAL A 127 4.52 8.75 3.66
N GLY A 128 3.37 8.39 4.26
CA GLY A 128 2.64 9.27 5.15
C GLY A 128 3.46 9.66 6.38
N SER A 129 4.10 8.69 7.03
CA SER A 129 4.94 8.91 8.21
C SER A 129 6.17 9.73 7.87
N HIS A 130 6.83 9.44 6.74
CA HIS A 130 7.95 10.27 6.25
C HIS A 130 7.52 11.72 6.00
N ALA A 131 6.35 11.92 5.37
CA ALA A 131 5.79 13.27 5.17
C ALA A 131 5.55 14.04 6.48
N VAL A 132 5.16 13.34 7.55
CA VAL A 132 5.00 13.95 8.88
C VAL A 132 6.35 14.21 9.54
N GLN A 133 7.34 13.32 9.42
CA GLN A 133 8.69 13.56 9.93
C GLN A 133 9.30 14.83 9.33
N LYS A 134 9.19 15.00 8.00
CA LYS A 134 9.73 16.18 7.30
C LYS A 134 9.03 17.48 7.70
N LYS A 135 7.74 17.42 8.03
CA LYS A 135 6.95 18.58 8.44
C LYS A 135 6.00 18.20 9.56
N TYR A 136 6.57 18.16 10.77
CA TYR A 136 5.82 17.76 11.95
C TYR A 136 4.81 18.83 12.37
N SER A 137 3.58 18.39 12.62
CA SER A 137 2.60 19.11 13.45
C SER A 137 1.72 18.08 14.17
N GLY A 138 1.13 18.46 15.31
CA GLY A 138 0.25 17.58 16.07
C GLY A 138 -0.91 17.03 15.24
N ASP A 139 -1.53 17.88 14.42
CA ASP A 139 -2.66 17.49 13.56
C ASP A 139 -2.25 16.50 12.46
N ARG A 140 -1.09 16.72 11.84
CA ARG A 140 -0.55 15.81 10.82
C ARG A 140 -0.16 14.48 11.45
N ALA A 141 0.50 14.53 12.61
CA ALA A 141 0.90 13.35 13.34
C ALA A 141 -0.31 12.52 13.77
N ARG A 142 -1.41 13.14 14.22
CA ARG A 142 -2.63 12.45 14.65
C ARG A 142 -3.24 11.56 13.58
N ILE A 143 -3.07 11.89 12.30
CA ILE A 143 -3.55 11.08 11.17
C ILE A 143 -2.88 9.69 11.14
N LEU A 144 -1.66 9.56 11.67
CA LEU A 144 -0.91 8.30 11.68
C LEU A 144 -1.32 7.35 12.82
N TYR A 145 -1.95 7.87 13.88
CA TYR A 145 -2.28 7.09 15.08
C TYR A 145 -3.63 6.41 14.87
N ARG A 146 -3.58 5.29 14.14
CA ARG A 146 -4.74 4.48 13.73
C ARG A 146 -4.62 3.06 14.29
N GLU A 147 -4.77 2.94 15.60
CA GLU A 147 -4.76 1.64 16.30
C GLU A 147 -5.72 0.65 15.65
N ASP A 148 -6.93 1.10 15.32
CA ASP A 148 -7.98 0.29 14.69
C ASP A 148 -7.53 -0.38 13.40
N ILE A 149 -6.74 0.33 12.59
CA ILE A 149 -6.21 -0.21 11.33
C ILE A 149 -5.04 -1.17 11.57
N ALA A 150 -4.18 -0.89 12.55
CA ALA A 150 -3.11 -1.81 12.94
C ALA A 150 -3.69 -3.12 13.50
N ASP A 151 -4.69 -3.04 14.38
CA ASP A 151 -5.38 -4.20 14.95
C ASP A 151 -6.06 -5.05 13.86
N TYR A 152 -6.76 -4.40 12.93
CA TYR A 152 -7.35 -5.08 11.77
C TYR A 152 -6.31 -5.86 10.97
N TYR A 153 -5.17 -5.25 10.63
CA TYR A 153 -4.16 -5.93 9.82
C TYR A 153 -3.41 -7.03 10.59
N GLU A 154 -3.21 -6.88 11.90
CA GLU A 154 -2.63 -7.94 12.74
C GLU A 154 -3.54 -9.18 12.74
N GLY A 155 -4.83 -9.00 13.01
CA GLY A 155 -5.81 -10.07 13.00
C GLY A 155 -6.00 -10.68 11.61
N MET A 156 -6.06 -9.85 10.56
CA MET A 156 -6.16 -10.30 9.18
C MET A 156 -4.97 -11.19 8.82
N ILE A 157 -3.73 -10.76 9.07
CA ILE A 157 -2.54 -11.57 8.75
C ILE A 157 -2.58 -12.90 9.50
N GLY A 158 -3.03 -12.89 10.76
CA GLY A 158 -3.20 -14.11 11.55
C GLY A 158 -4.27 -15.08 11.04
N SER A 159 -5.21 -14.61 10.21
CA SER A 159 -6.29 -15.41 9.63
C SER A 159 -5.98 -15.99 8.25
N LEU A 160 -4.90 -15.54 7.60
CA LEU A 160 -4.46 -16.07 6.29
C LEU A 160 -4.07 -17.54 6.41
N ASP A 161 -4.14 -18.28 5.30
CA ASP A 161 -3.66 -19.66 5.21
C ASP A 161 -2.25 -19.79 5.84
N PRO A 162 -1.99 -20.81 6.69
CA PRO A 162 -0.70 -20.97 7.36
C PRO A 162 0.52 -20.96 6.44
N ARG A 163 0.38 -21.41 5.17
CA ARG A 163 1.44 -21.36 4.16
C ARG A 163 1.81 -19.94 3.75
N ILE A 164 0.94 -18.97 4.01
CA ILE A 164 1.16 -17.54 3.81
C ILE A 164 1.53 -16.87 5.13
N SER A 165 0.70 -17.01 6.17
CA SER A 165 0.88 -16.29 7.44
C SER A 165 2.16 -16.69 8.18
N MET A 166 2.63 -17.93 8.03
CA MET A 166 3.88 -18.40 8.64
C MET A 166 5.13 -18.17 7.79
N ARG A 167 5.00 -17.57 6.59
CA ARG A 167 6.20 -17.16 5.85
C ARG A 167 6.96 -16.12 6.67
N LYS A 168 8.29 -16.22 6.69
CA LYS A 168 9.15 -15.40 7.55
C LYS A 168 8.92 -13.90 7.39
N ASP A 169 8.78 -13.43 6.15
CA ASP A 169 8.51 -12.04 5.81
C ASP A 169 7.12 -11.58 6.33
N ILE A 170 6.09 -12.40 6.13
CA ILE A 170 4.71 -12.11 6.56
C ILE A 170 4.57 -12.14 8.09
N ASP A 171 5.16 -13.14 8.75
CA ASP A 171 5.19 -13.24 10.22
C ASP A 171 5.96 -12.06 10.83
N THR A 172 7.05 -11.62 10.19
CA THR A 172 7.78 -10.42 10.61
C THR A 172 6.92 -9.17 10.47
N ILE A 173 6.22 -9.00 9.34
CA ILE A 173 5.27 -7.89 9.15
C ILE A 173 4.21 -7.92 10.25
N ARG A 174 3.60 -9.08 10.54
CA ARG A 174 2.58 -9.21 11.60
C ARG A 174 3.09 -8.75 12.96
N LYS A 175 4.30 -9.16 13.33
CA LYS A 175 4.94 -8.75 14.60
C LYS A 175 5.16 -7.23 14.66
N ILE A 176 5.56 -6.62 13.54
CA ILE A 176 5.71 -5.16 13.46
C ILE A 176 4.34 -4.47 13.59
N VAL A 177 3.30 -4.97 12.93
CA VAL A 177 1.93 -4.43 13.04
C VAL A 177 1.40 -4.52 14.47
N ALA A 178 1.64 -5.64 15.16
CA ALA A 178 1.29 -5.79 16.58
C ALA A 178 1.99 -4.73 17.45
N GLY A 179 3.28 -4.48 17.21
CA GLY A 179 4.01 -3.39 17.89
C GLY A 179 3.46 -2.00 17.56
N LEU A 180 3.10 -1.75 16.29
CA LEU A 180 2.49 -0.51 15.84
C LEU A 180 1.16 -0.22 16.54
N ARG A 181 0.33 -1.24 16.79
CA ARG A 181 -0.93 -1.09 17.53
C ARG A 181 -0.69 -0.35 18.84
N HIS A 182 0.30 -0.77 19.62
CA HIS A 182 0.65 -0.13 20.89
C HIS A 182 1.21 1.29 20.72
N ILE A 183 2.02 1.54 19.69
CA ILE A 183 2.57 2.88 19.41
C ILE A 183 1.46 3.86 19.00
N MET A 184 0.46 3.37 18.28
CA MET A 184 -0.64 4.16 17.73
C MET A 184 -1.78 4.41 18.72
N THR A 185 -1.79 3.76 19.88
CA THR A 185 -2.76 4.05 20.95
C THR A 185 -2.41 5.36 21.65
N LEU A 186 -3.30 6.34 21.52
CA LEU A 186 -3.28 7.57 22.31
C LEU A 186 -4.30 7.43 23.45
N GLY A 187 -3.94 7.83 24.66
CA GLY A 187 -4.92 8.02 25.74
C GLY A 187 -5.92 9.14 25.41
N GLU A 188 -6.94 9.35 26.25
CA GLU A 188 -8.02 10.33 26.02
C GLU A 188 -7.52 11.75 25.67
N ASP A 189 -6.46 12.22 26.35
CA ASP A 189 -5.78 13.50 26.07
C ASP A 189 -4.43 13.35 25.35
N GLY A 190 -4.16 12.14 24.86
CA GLY A 190 -2.92 11.78 24.19
C GLY A 190 -2.67 12.67 22.97
N LYS A 191 -1.49 13.31 22.97
CA LYS A 191 -0.99 14.04 21.80
C LYS A 191 0.09 13.19 21.14
N PRO A 192 0.05 13.05 19.80
CA PRO A 192 1.17 12.51 19.05
C PRO A 192 2.47 13.19 19.46
N SER A 193 3.53 12.42 19.61
CA SER A 193 4.89 12.93 19.83
C SER A 193 5.73 12.76 18.55
N LYS A 194 6.81 13.54 18.44
CA LYS A 194 7.80 13.35 17.37
C LYS A 194 8.41 11.95 17.41
N GLU A 195 8.78 11.49 18.61
CA GLU A 195 9.32 10.14 18.83
C GLU A 195 8.34 9.05 18.38
N GLY A 196 7.04 9.19 18.66
CA GLY A 196 6.05 8.23 18.20
C GLY A 196 5.91 8.23 16.67
N VAL A 197 5.98 9.40 16.02
CA VAL A 197 6.03 9.49 14.55
C VAL A 197 7.29 8.81 13.99
N GLU A 198 8.44 8.97 14.64
CA GLU A 198 9.69 8.32 14.26
C GLU A 198 9.57 6.79 14.35
N LYS A 199 9.06 6.25 15.46
CA LYS A 199 8.82 4.81 15.62
C LYS A 199 7.84 4.25 14.60
N ILE A 200 6.77 5.01 14.26
CA ILE A 200 5.84 4.62 13.20
C ILE A 200 6.56 4.57 11.85
N ALA A 201 7.39 5.57 11.53
CA ALA A 201 8.10 5.63 10.27
C ALA A 201 9.13 4.51 10.12
N GLU A 202 9.88 4.20 11.18
CA GLU A 202 10.82 3.07 11.23
C GLU A 202 10.09 1.75 11.01
N SER A 203 8.98 1.54 11.72
CA SER A 203 8.15 0.34 11.57
C SER A 203 7.59 0.20 10.16
N ALA A 204 7.08 1.29 9.57
CA ALA A 204 6.54 1.30 8.22
C ALA A 204 7.61 1.04 7.16
N SER A 205 8.81 1.62 7.31
CA SER A 205 9.95 1.35 6.43
C SER A 205 10.40 -0.11 6.53
N GLU A 206 10.45 -0.67 7.74
CA GLU A 206 10.83 -2.07 7.91
C GLU A 206 9.78 -3.03 7.31
N MET A 207 8.49 -2.80 7.54
CA MET A 207 7.43 -3.56 6.86
C MET A 207 7.54 -3.45 5.33
N ALA A 208 7.84 -2.25 4.81
CA ALA A 208 8.01 -2.06 3.38
C ALA A 208 9.21 -2.85 2.83
N LYS A 209 10.33 -2.92 3.57
CA LYS A 209 11.44 -3.80 3.20
C LYS A 209 11.02 -5.27 3.20
N GLN A 210 10.37 -5.74 4.26
CA GLN A 210 9.92 -7.14 4.36
C GLN A 210 8.97 -7.50 3.21
N ALA A 211 8.03 -6.62 2.86
CA ALA A 211 7.09 -6.81 1.76
C ALA A 211 7.76 -6.88 0.37
N MET A 212 9.01 -6.38 0.25
CA MET A 212 9.79 -6.38 -0.98
C MET A 212 10.91 -7.44 -0.99
N ILE A 213 11.09 -8.19 0.11
CA ILE A 213 12.06 -9.29 0.16
C ILE A 213 11.51 -10.47 -0.66
N ARG A 214 12.36 -11.01 -1.53
CA ARG A 214 12.08 -12.25 -2.26
C ARG A 214 12.67 -13.40 -1.49
N ILE A 215 11.81 -14.20 -0.87
CA ILE A 215 12.21 -15.50 -0.36
C ILE A 215 12.29 -16.43 -1.58
N ASN A 216 13.49 -16.90 -1.89
CA ASN A 216 13.73 -17.92 -2.93
C ASN A 216 13.33 -19.30 -2.43
#